data_AF-A0A4R1BY76-F1
#
_entry.id   AF-A0A4R1BY76-F1
#
_cell.length_a   1.000
_cell.length_b   1.000
_cell.length_c   1.000
_cell.angle_alpha   90.00
_cell.angle_beta   90.00
_cell.angle_gamma   90.00
#
_symmetry.space_group_name_H-M   'P 1'
#
loop_
_entity.id
_entity.type
_entity.pdbx_description
1 polymer ?
#
loop_
_entity_poly.entity_id
_entity_poly.type
_entity_poly.pdbx_seq_one_letter_code
_entity_poly.pdbx_strand_id
1 'polypeptide(L)'
;MTDACRIHAPADDHHDTCPTCLAKVRDNLHEIARLIADLPAEAITKGLNSEAMNLLAPATDYEQAGHIEASIAAGRISPDDYDAATAPDLLHPSHVIGCWDSLVRDALEHTEPETWSVTTGIDYLDLQLTYLAGYEHLAFDELAADIRACRIHLEHVLHDGIQRDTGAPCPACSTTLRRTWGTEPALDGWECPACGLESSQAEYEHDVAATHRQRASWLTDEQMEIRVGVKAATVRSWGRRGGPVSRRRHSERTEYAVADVEAAAWRKGLAHLGYFPIQPQTEAEHGMMTP
;
A
#
# COMPACT_ATOMS: atom_id res chain seq x y z
N MET A 1 20.32 -15.16 -19.63
CA MET A 1 21.25 -14.72 -18.57
C MET A 1 20.44 -13.86 -17.63
N THR A 2 20.03 -14.41 -16.49
CA THR A 2 19.50 -13.61 -15.38
C THR A 2 20.72 -13.06 -14.67
N ASP A 3 21.19 -11.90 -15.12
CA ASP A 3 22.36 -11.25 -14.56
C ASP A 3 22.05 -10.84 -13.12
N ALA A 4 22.86 -11.37 -12.20
CA ALA A 4 22.90 -10.92 -10.82
C ALA A 4 23.23 -9.42 -10.84
N CYS A 5 22.29 -8.59 -10.39
CA CYS A 5 22.50 -7.17 -10.17
C CYS A 5 21.98 -6.84 -8.78
N ARG A 6 22.43 -5.71 -8.22
CA ARG A 6 22.10 -5.26 -6.86
C ARG A 6 20.60 -5.35 -6.50
N ILE A 7 19.71 -5.18 -7.47
CA ILE A 7 18.25 -5.28 -7.27
C ILE A 7 17.72 -6.72 -7.30
N HIS A 8 18.33 -7.62 -8.07
CA HIS A 8 17.82 -9.00 -8.25
C HIS A 8 18.46 -10.02 -7.29
N ALA A 9 19.66 -9.71 -6.76
CA ALA A 9 20.39 -10.58 -5.84
C ALA A 9 21.10 -9.74 -4.77
N PRO A 10 20.37 -9.28 -3.73
CA PRO A 10 20.97 -8.58 -2.61
C PRO A 10 21.67 -9.59 -1.70
N ALA A 11 22.87 -10.05 -2.07
CA ALA A 11 23.73 -10.82 -1.19
C ALA A 11 25.20 -10.72 -1.63
N ASP A 12 26.01 -10.09 -0.77
CA ASP A 12 27.45 -10.17 -0.58
C ASP A 12 28.43 -9.83 -1.71
N ASP A 13 28.01 -9.63 -2.96
CA ASP A 13 28.91 -9.15 -4.02
C ASP A 13 28.50 -7.76 -4.54
N HIS A 14 29.46 -6.82 -4.52
CA HIS A 14 29.37 -5.46 -5.04
C HIS A 14 29.13 -5.48 -6.57
N HIS A 15 27.90 -5.74 -6.98
CA HIS A 15 27.49 -5.75 -8.38
C HIS A 15 26.80 -4.45 -8.74
N ASP A 16 27.21 -3.86 -9.87
CA ASP A 16 26.55 -2.70 -10.46
C ASP A 16 25.07 -2.97 -10.76
N THR A 17 24.27 -1.91 -10.78
CA THR A 17 22.87 -2.00 -11.20
C THR A 17 22.81 -2.25 -12.72
N CYS A 18 22.06 -3.27 -13.15
CA CYS A 18 21.97 -3.58 -14.57
C CYS A 18 21.16 -2.52 -15.35
N PRO A 19 21.42 -2.35 -16.67
CA PRO A 19 20.72 -1.35 -17.49
C PRO A 19 19.19 -1.47 -17.47
N THR A 20 18.66 -2.69 -17.35
CA THR A 20 17.21 -2.93 -17.28
C THR A 20 16.60 -2.38 -15.99
N CYS A 21 17.29 -2.55 -14.86
CA CYS A 21 16.85 -2.00 -13.58
C CYS A 21 16.93 -0.48 -13.57
N LEU A 22 18.04 0.06 -14.07
CA LEU A 22 18.21 1.50 -14.27
C LEU A 22 17.08 2.11 -15.11
N ALA A 23 16.75 1.48 -16.25
CA ALA A 23 15.66 1.92 -17.11
C ALA A 23 14.30 1.93 -16.37
N LYS A 24 14.00 0.91 -15.56
CA LYS A 24 12.75 0.88 -14.78
C LYS A 24 12.66 2.02 -13.76
N VAL A 25 13.77 2.39 -13.12
CA VAL A 25 13.78 3.52 -12.18
C VAL A 25 13.51 4.83 -12.92
N ARG A 26 14.11 5.03 -14.11
CA ARG A 26 13.78 6.16 -14.99
C ARG A 26 12.32 6.21 -15.38
N ASP A 27 11.79 5.08 -15.86
CA ASP A 27 10.40 4.98 -16.26
C ASP A 27 9.47 5.34 -15.09
N ASN A 28 9.78 4.85 -13.87
CA ASN A 28 8.99 5.21 -12.69
C ASN A 28 9.10 6.70 -12.34
N LEU A 29 10.27 7.32 -12.44
CA LEU A 29 10.43 8.77 -12.21
C LEU A 29 9.61 9.60 -13.19
N HIS A 30 9.67 9.27 -14.48
CA HIS A 30 8.88 9.94 -15.52
C HIS A 30 7.39 9.72 -15.32
N GLU A 31 7.00 8.52 -14.88
CA GLU A 31 5.60 8.21 -14.59
C GLU A 31 5.08 8.95 -13.36
N ILE A 32 5.89 9.11 -12.31
CA ILE A 32 5.55 9.99 -11.17
C ILE A 32 5.30 11.42 -11.66
N ALA A 33 6.19 11.97 -12.51
CA ALA A 33 6.01 13.31 -13.05
C ALA A 33 4.70 13.44 -13.85
N ARG A 34 4.35 12.42 -14.64
CA ARG A 34 3.09 12.35 -15.38
C ARG A 34 1.88 12.32 -14.44
N LEU A 35 1.86 11.39 -13.48
CA LEU A 35 0.75 11.20 -12.53
C LEU A 35 0.51 12.45 -11.68
N ILE A 36 1.57 13.14 -11.24
CA ILE A 36 1.43 14.41 -10.49
C ILE A 36 0.67 15.46 -11.29
N ALA A 37 0.84 15.51 -12.62
CA ALA A 37 0.13 16.45 -13.47
C ALA A 37 -1.39 16.20 -13.51
N ASP A 38 -1.83 14.99 -13.20
CA ASP A 38 -3.24 14.58 -13.18
C ASP A 38 -3.92 14.81 -11.81
N LEU A 39 -3.14 14.95 -10.73
CA LEU A 39 -3.66 15.18 -9.36
C LEU A 39 -4.64 16.37 -9.24
N PRO A 40 -4.42 17.54 -9.90
CA PRO A 40 -5.37 18.66 -9.81
C PRO A 40 -6.78 18.29 -10.29
N ALA A 41 -6.90 17.51 -11.37
CA ALA A 41 -8.20 17.09 -11.90
C ALA A 41 -8.91 16.13 -10.94
N GLU A 42 -8.16 15.21 -10.34
CA GLU A 42 -8.69 14.26 -9.36
C GLU A 42 -9.12 14.96 -8.07
N ALA A 43 -8.30 15.91 -7.57
CA ALA A 43 -8.62 16.69 -6.39
C ALA A 43 -9.89 17.56 -6.57
N ILE A 44 -10.08 18.14 -7.77
CA ILE A 44 -11.34 18.85 -8.11
C ILE A 44 -12.54 17.90 -8.04
N THR A 45 -12.38 16.67 -8.51
CA THR A 45 -13.45 15.67 -8.57
C THR A 45 -13.80 15.11 -7.18
N LYS A 46 -12.79 14.80 -6.36
CA LYS A 46 -12.96 14.16 -5.04
C LYS A 46 -13.11 15.16 -3.88
N GLY A 47 -12.73 16.41 -4.08
CA GLY A 47 -12.89 17.50 -3.11
C GLY A 47 -11.72 17.69 -2.14
N LEU A 48 -11.85 18.68 -1.26
CA LEU A 48 -10.77 19.21 -0.40
C LEU A 48 -10.21 18.23 0.64
N ASN A 49 -10.98 17.21 1.02
CA ASN A 49 -10.55 16.19 2.00
C ASN A 49 -9.98 14.94 1.31
N SER A 50 -9.79 14.96 0.00
CA SER A 50 -9.29 13.80 -0.74
C SER A 50 -7.78 13.62 -0.59
N GLU A 51 -7.31 12.39 -0.73
CA GLU A 51 -5.88 12.08 -0.79
C GLU A 51 -5.19 12.83 -1.93
N ALA A 52 -5.85 13.00 -3.08
CA ALA A 52 -5.32 13.79 -4.19
C ALA A 52 -5.07 15.27 -3.79
N MET A 53 -5.95 15.86 -2.97
CA MET A 53 -5.74 17.20 -2.43
C MET A 53 -4.59 17.22 -1.40
N ASN A 54 -4.45 16.18 -0.58
CA ASN A 54 -3.32 16.02 0.35
C ASN A 54 -1.98 15.99 -0.40
N LEU A 55 -1.90 15.22 -1.50
CA LEU A 55 -0.70 15.11 -2.34
C LEU A 55 -0.36 16.40 -3.13
N LEU A 56 -1.31 17.31 -3.30
CA LEU A 56 -1.09 18.64 -3.88
C LEU A 56 -0.72 19.69 -2.84
N ALA A 57 -1.01 19.42 -1.56
CA ALA A 57 -0.65 20.34 -0.50
C ALA A 57 0.88 20.42 -0.39
N PRO A 58 1.42 21.52 0.15
CA PRO A 58 2.82 21.55 0.53
C PRO A 58 3.06 20.39 1.49
N ALA A 59 3.84 19.40 1.05
CA ALA A 59 4.29 18.36 1.96
C ALA A 59 4.99 19.02 3.14
N THR A 60 4.81 18.46 4.33
CA THR A 60 5.63 18.78 5.48
C THR A 60 7.09 18.75 5.04
N ASP A 61 7.83 19.80 5.36
CA ASP A 61 9.27 19.92 5.10
C ASP A 61 9.97 18.57 5.41
N TYR A 62 10.67 18.00 4.43
CA TYR A 62 11.27 16.68 4.58
C TYR A 62 12.39 16.68 5.63
N GLU A 63 13.09 17.81 5.82
CA GLU A 63 14.04 17.96 6.94
C GLU A 63 13.30 17.90 8.28
N GLN A 64 12.12 18.52 8.34
CA GLN A 64 11.27 18.48 9.53
C GLN A 64 10.79 17.06 9.83
N ALA A 65 10.45 16.26 8.80
CA ALA A 65 10.15 14.84 8.95
C ALA A 65 11.35 14.06 9.51
N GLY A 66 12.56 14.26 8.97
CA GLY A 66 13.78 13.63 9.46
C GLY A 66 14.14 14.02 10.90
N HIS A 67 13.92 15.29 11.28
CA HIS A 67 14.10 15.76 12.66
C HIS A 67 13.13 15.11 13.65
N ILE A 68 11.90 14.83 13.20
CA ILE A 68 10.91 14.13 14.00
C ILE A 68 11.32 12.67 14.17
N GLU A 69 11.70 11.97 13.10
CA GLU A 69 12.19 10.58 13.16
C GLU A 69 13.42 10.45 14.07
N ALA A 70 14.40 11.34 13.91
CA ALA A 70 15.58 11.38 14.78
C ALA A 70 15.22 11.71 16.24
N SER A 71 14.19 12.52 16.48
CA SER A 71 13.70 12.82 17.83
C SER A 71 12.93 11.66 18.45
N ILE A 72 12.22 10.85 17.64
CA ILE A 72 11.60 9.60 18.06
C ILE A 72 12.69 8.57 18.40
N ALA A 73 13.67 8.37 17.52
CA ALA A 73 14.78 7.44 17.73
C ALA A 73 15.63 7.80 18.96
N ALA A 74 15.83 9.10 19.22
CA ALA A 74 16.50 9.60 20.41
C ALA A 74 15.62 9.59 21.69
N GLY A 75 14.36 9.16 21.60
CA GLY A 75 13.41 9.12 22.72
C GLY A 75 13.00 10.50 23.25
N ARG A 76 13.23 11.57 22.46
CA ARG A 76 12.84 12.96 22.80
C ARG A 76 11.36 13.21 22.57
N ILE A 77 10.80 12.52 21.57
CA ILE A 77 9.37 12.50 21.26
C ILE A 77 8.92 11.05 21.40
N SER A 78 7.83 10.83 22.13
CA SER A 78 7.21 9.51 22.14
C SER A 78 6.65 9.21 20.74
N PRO A 79 6.92 8.03 20.14
CA PRO A 79 6.24 7.63 18.91
C PRO A 79 4.72 7.71 19.00
N ASP A 80 4.17 7.64 20.22
CA ASP A 80 2.73 7.74 20.48
C ASP A 80 2.19 9.17 20.58
N ASP A 81 3.06 10.16 20.82
CA ASP A 81 2.71 11.59 20.85
C ASP A 81 2.76 12.21 19.45
N TYR A 82 3.32 11.47 18.49
CA TYR A 82 3.26 11.81 17.07
C TYR A 82 1.92 11.35 16.49
N ASP A 83 1.00 12.30 16.30
CA ASP A 83 -0.32 11.98 15.74
C ASP A 83 -0.15 11.52 14.28
N ALA A 84 -0.68 10.35 13.94
CA ALA A 84 -0.72 9.85 12.56
C ALA A 84 -1.48 10.78 11.62
N ALA A 85 -2.35 11.66 12.14
CA ALA A 85 -3.00 12.72 11.36
C ALA A 85 -2.06 13.88 10.98
N THR A 86 -0.90 13.98 11.63
CA THR A 86 0.17 14.96 11.35
C THR A 86 1.45 14.29 10.85
N ALA A 87 1.48 12.96 10.79
CA ALA A 87 2.61 12.22 10.26
C ALA A 87 2.76 12.54 8.77
N PRO A 88 3.99 12.70 8.26
CA PRO A 88 4.21 13.00 6.87
C PRO A 88 3.81 11.75 6.11
N ASP A 89 3.06 11.90 5.03
CA ASP A 89 2.90 10.79 4.11
C ASP A 89 4.28 10.49 3.51
N LEU A 90 4.91 9.40 3.96
CA LEU A 90 6.23 8.99 3.52
C LEU A 90 6.26 8.59 2.04
N LEU A 91 5.09 8.33 1.44
CA LEU A 91 4.95 8.08 0.01
C LEU A 91 4.58 9.34 -0.79
N HIS A 92 4.45 10.49 -0.12
CA HIS A 92 4.20 11.76 -0.78
C HIS A 92 5.34 12.05 -1.76
N PRO A 93 5.06 12.42 -3.03
CA PRO A 93 6.10 12.61 -4.04
C PRO A 93 7.15 13.64 -3.62
N SER A 94 6.73 14.76 -3.04
CA SER A 94 7.65 15.75 -2.47
C SER A 94 8.59 15.19 -1.39
N HIS A 95 8.10 14.29 -0.54
CA HIS A 95 8.93 13.66 0.48
C HIS A 95 9.93 12.68 -0.16
N VAL A 96 9.45 11.72 -0.95
CA VAL A 96 10.29 10.69 -1.57
C VAL A 96 11.35 11.31 -2.48
N ILE A 97 10.95 12.19 -3.40
CA ILE A 97 11.89 12.82 -4.33
C ILE A 97 12.79 13.83 -3.60
N GLY A 98 12.28 14.56 -2.61
CA GLY A 98 13.07 15.53 -1.84
C GLY A 98 14.18 14.86 -1.03
N CYS A 99 13.85 13.80 -0.30
CA CYS A 99 14.81 13.01 0.47
C CYS A 99 15.93 12.46 -0.42
N TRP A 100 15.58 11.83 -1.55
CA TRP A 100 16.59 11.27 -2.46
C TRP A 100 17.38 12.36 -3.20
N ASP A 101 16.76 13.46 -3.63
CA ASP A 101 17.47 14.59 -4.26
C ASP A 101 18.50 15.19 -3.30
N SER A 102 18.11 15.49 -2.05
CA SER A 102 19.01 16.06 -1.03
C SER A 102 20.13 15.08 -0.68
N LEU A 103 19.82 13.79 -0.43
CA LEU A 103 20.82 12.77 -0.13
C LEU A 103 21.82 12.58 -1.27
N VAL A 104 21.36 12.58 -2.52
CA VAL A 104 22.25 12.49 -3.70
C VAL A 104 23.07 13.76 -3.87
N ARG A 105 22.52 14.95 -3.62
CA ARG A 105 23.29 16.20 -3.68
C ARG A 105 24.38 16.24 -2.63
N ASP A 106 24.07 15.87 -1.39
CA ASP A 106 25.05 15.79 -0.30
C ASP A 106 26.16 14.80 -0.65
N ALA A 107 25.80 13.59 -1.09
CA ALA A 107 26.76 12.55 -1.46
C ALA A 107 27.67 12.93 -2.64
N LEU A 108 27.22 13.81 -3.53
CA LEU A 108 27.97 14.30 -4.70
C LEU A 108 28.55 15.71 -4.52
N GLU A 109 28.42 16.31 -3.32
CA GLU A 109 28.81 17.69 -3.01
C GLU A 109 28.19 18.73 -3.97
N HIS A 110 26.98 18.47 -4.46
CA HIS A 110 26.24 19.39 -5.32
C HIS A 110 25.42 20.39 -4.49
N THR A 111 25.32 21.63 -4.97
CA THR A 111 24.52 22.66 -4.29
C THR A 111 23.02 22.41 -4.48
N GLU A 112 22.24 22.68 -3.44
CA GLU A 112 20.78 22.72 -3.52
C GLU A 112 20.29 23.91 -4.36
N PRO A 113 19.22 23.76 -5.14
CA PRO A 113 18.67 24.85 -5.91
C PRO A 113 17.99 25.89 -5.00
N GLU A 114 18.01 27.17 -5.39
CA GLU A 114 17.29 28.23 -4.65
C GLU A 114 15.77 27.98 -4.60
N THR A 115 15.23 27.31 -5.62
CA THR A 115 13.83 26.90 -5.69
C THR A 115 13.75 25.42 -6.04
N TRP A 116 13.18 24.62 -5.15
CA TRP A 116 12.97 23.19 -5.35
C TRP A 116 11.52 22.86 -5.65
N SER A 117 11.31 21.91 -6.54
CA SER A 117 10.02 21.29 -6.87
C SER A 117 10.21 19.80 -7.14
N VAL A 118 9.13 19.02 -7.08
CA VAL A 118 9.18 17.58 -7.39
C VAL A 118 9.72 17.33 -8.80
N THR A 119 9.28 18.11 -9.79
CA THR A 119 9.75 17.98 -11.18
C THR A 119 11.25 18.25 -11.30
N THR A 120 11.76 19.32 -10.68
CA THR A 120 13.20 19.62 -10.71
C THR A 120 14.04 18.57 -9.98
N GLY A 121 13.50 17.96 -8.91
CA GLY A 121 14.14 16.84 -8.22
C GLY A 121 14.16 15.57 -9.07
N ILE A 122 13.07 15.26 -9.77
CA ILE A 122 12.99 14.15 -10.73
C ILE A 122 14.03 14.33 -11.85
N ASP A 123 14.09 15.51 -12.46
CA ASP A 123 15.05 15.82 -13.53
C ASP A 123 16.50 15.66 -13.05
N TYR A 124 16.79 16.11 -11.82
CA TYR A 124 18.10 15.95 -11.22
C TYR A 124 18.44 14.47 -10.99
N LEU A 125 17.55 13.71 -10.36
CA LEU A 125 17.77 12.29 -10.10
C LEU A 125 17.97 11.53 -11.41
N ASP A 126 17.14 11.73 -12.43
CA ASP A 126 17.26 11.08 -13.74
C ASP A 126 18.63 11.32 -14.39
N LEU A 127 19.13 12.55 -14.30
CA LEU A 127 20.46 12.93 -14.78
C LEU A 127 21.57 12.16 -14.04
N GLN A 128 21.44 11.95 -12.73
CA GLN A 128 22.44 11.26 -11.92
C GLN A 128 22.33 9.73 -11.95
N LEU A 129 21.18 9.17 -12.32
CA LEU A 129 20.89 7.72 -12.20
C LEU A 129 21.95 6.81 -12.83
N THR A 130 22.54 7.19 -13.99
CA THR A 130 23.61 6.39 -14.62
C THR A 130 24.86 6.31 -13.74
N TYR A 131 25.22 7.40 -13.07
CA TYR A 131 26.34 7.43 -12.14
C TYR A 131 26.00 6.66 -10.86
N LEU A 132 24.82 6.91 -10.30
CA LEU A 132 24.35 6.27 -9.07
C LEU A 132 24.22 4.75 -9.19
N ALA A 133 23.96 4.23 -10.39
CA ALA A 133 23.86 2.80 -10.67
C ALA A 133 25.11 1.99 -10.27
N GLY A 134 26.28 2.61 -10.32
CA GLY A 134 27.57 2.02 -9.90
C GLY A 134 28.17 2.68 -8.66
N TYR A 135 27.44 3.57 -7.98
CA TYR A 135 27.97 4.27 -6.81
C TYR A 135 27.78 3.41 -5.55
N GLU A 136 28.90 2.96 -4.97
CA GLU A 136 28.89 1.96 -3.89
C GLU A 136 28.28 2.49 -2.57
N HIS A 137 28.40 3.79 -2.32
CA HIS A 137 27.97 4.40 -1.06
C HIS A 137 26.48 4.74 -1.01
N LEU A 138 25.76 4.67 -2.13
CA LEU A 138 24.32 4.88 -2.18
C LEU A 138 23.58 3.55 -2.17
N ALA A 139 22.52 3.42 -1.37
CA ALA A 139 21.59 2.31 -1.41
C ALA A 139 20.64 2.42 -2.61
N PHE A 140 21.14 2.12 -3.82
CA PHE A 140 20.36 2.26 -5.06
C PHE A 140 19.09 1.40 -5.07
N ASP A 141 19.12 0.23 -4.43
CA ASP A 141 17.99 -0.68 -4.29
C ASP A 141 16.86 -0.08 -3.43
N GLU A 142 17.20 0.65 -2.37
CA GLU A 142 16.24 1.41 -1.55
C GLU A 142 15.64 2.55 -2.38
N LEU A 143 16.47 3.32 -3.09
CA LEU A 143 16.00 4.38 -4.00
C LEU A 143 15.01 3.84 -5.04
N ALA A 144 15.33 2.70 -5.66
CA ALA A 144 14.46 2.06 -6.63
C ALA A 144 13.14 1.58 -6.00
N ALA A 145 13.18 1.07 -4.77
CA ALA A 145 12.01 0.59 -4.05
C ALA A 145 11.07 1.75 -3.67
N ASP A 146 11.61 2.85 -3.15
CA ASP A 146 10.84 4.02 -2.72
C ASP A 146 10.21 4.75 -3.89
N ILE A 147 10.96 4.98 -4.98
CA ILE A 147 10.43 5.58 -6.21
C ILE A 147 9.27 4.71 -6.75
N ARG A 148 9.44 3.39 -6.76
CA ARG A 148 8.38 2.48 -7.20
C ARG A 148 7.16 2.54 -6.28
N ALA A 149 7.35 2.58 -4.97
CA ALA A 149 6.26 2.65 -3.99
C ALA A 149 5.47 3.96 -4.13
N CYS A 150 6.18 5.09 -4.29
CA CYS A 150 5.58 6.40 -4.55
C CYS A 150 4.71 6.39 -5.82
N ARG A 151 5.24 5.85 -6.93
CA ARG A 151 4.48 5.70 -8.18
C ARG A 151 3.21 4.86 -8.00
N ILE A 152 3.31 3.70 -7.35
CA ILE A 152 2.15 2.83 -7.07
C ILE A 152 1.11 3.55 -6.20
N HIS A 153 1.56 4.33 -5.22
CA HIS A 153 0.68 5.14 -4.38
C HIS A 153 -0.08 6.18 -5.22
N LEU A 154 0.60 6.91 -6.11
CA LEU A 154 -0.02 7.85 -7.04
C LEU A 154 -1.04 7.17 -7.98
N GLU A 155 -0.68 6.04 -8.59
CA GLU A 155 -1.60 5.23 -9.42
C GLU A 155 -2.86 4.86 -8.63
N HIS A 156 -2.72 4.49 -7.35
CA HIS A 156 -3.84 4.15 -6.50
C HIS A 156 -4.75 5.35 -6.19
N VAL A 157 -4.16 6.52 -5.89
CA VAL A 157 -4.90 7.75 -5.60
C VAL A 157 -5.65 8.27 -6.82
N LEU A 158 -5.01 8.22 -8.00
CA LEU A 158 -5.61 8.67 -9.27
C LEU A 158 -6.54 7.64 -9.88
N HIS A 159 -6.59 6.43 -9.31
CA HIS A 159 -7.19 5.27 -9.96
C HIS A 159 -6.60 5.00 -11.36
N ASP A 160 -5.40 5.53 -11.67
CA ASP A 160 -4.75 5.49 -12.98
C ASP A 160 -3.85 4.25 -13.11
N GLY A 161 -4.51 3.11 -12.99
CA GLY A 161 -3.93 1.80 -13.17
C GLY A 161 -5.06 0.82 -13.34
N ILE A 162 -4.83 -0.22 -14.15
CA ILE A 162 -5.73 -1.36 -14.18
C ILE A 162 -5.63 -2.00 -12.79
N GLN A 163 -6.49 -1.57 -11.85
CA GLN A 163 -6.96 -2.46 -10.80
C GLN A 163 -7.57 -3.60 -11.60
N ARG A 164 -6.79 -4.68 -11.77
CA ARG A 164 -7.33 -5.91 -12.32
C ARG A 164 -8.35 -6.33 -11.31
N ASP A 165 -9.58 -5.93 -11.59
CA ASP A 165 -10.73 -6.43 -10.93
C ASP A 165 -10.62 -7.95 -11.05
N THR A 166 -10.32 -8.61 -9.93
CA THR A 166 -10.18 -10.06 -9.90
C THR A 166 -11.51 -10.75 -10.17
N GLY A 167 -12.58 -9.97 -10.31
CA GLY A 167 -13.94 -10.41 -10.53
C GLY A 167 -14.60 -10.80 -9.22
N ALA A 168 -15.90 -10.53 -9.08
CA ALA A 168 -16.73 -11.19 -8.07
C ALA A 168 -16.93 -12.68 -8.44
N PRO A 169 -16.98 -13.59 -7.45
CA PRO A 169 -17.44 -14.96 -7.70
C PRO A 169 -18.93 -14.95 -7.99
N CYS A 170 -19.37 -15.75 -8.96
CA CYS A 170 -20.78 -15.97 -9.24
C CYS A 170 -21.48 -16.55 -8.00
N PRO A 171 -22.61 -16.00 -7.55
CA PRO A 171 -23.31 -16.48 -6.36
C PRO A 171 -23.86 -17.91 -6.52
N ALA A 172 -24.04 -18.39 -7.76
CA ALA A 172 -24.56 -19.73 -8.03
C ALA A 172 -23.47 -20.81 -8.08
N CYS A 173 -22.27 -20.51 -8.61
CA CYS A 173 -21.25 -21.53 -8.88
C CYS A 173 -19.82 -21.11 -8.54
N SER A 174 -19.64 -19.93 -7.93
CA SER A 174 -18.36 -19.35 -7.51
C SER A 174 -17.35 -19.07 -8.62
N THR A 175 -17.69 -19.29 -9.89
CA THR A 175 -16.87 -18.91 -11.04
C THR A 175 -16.80 -17.40 -11.16
N THR A 176 -15.61 -16.85 -11.40
CA THR A 176 -15.42 -15.41 -11.58
C THR A 176 -16.32 -14.85 -12.68
N LEU A 177 -17.14 -13.85 -12.32
CA LEU A 177 -17.98 -13.14 -13.26
C LEU A 177 -17.13 -12.36 -14.26
N ARG A 178 -17.55 -12.35 -15.53
CA ARG A 178 -16.92 -11.57 -16.59
C ARG A 178 -17.75 -10.32 -16.86
N ARG A 179 -17.11 -9.15 -16.86
CA ARG A 179 -17.79 -7.92 -17.27
C ARG A 179 -18.29 -8.03 -18.71
N THR A 180 -19.55 -7.66 -18.92
CA THR A 180 -20.18 -7.44 -20.21
C THR A 180 -20.29 -5.93 -20.42
N TRP A 181 -19.77 -5.44 -21.55
CA TRP A 181 -19.68 -4.01 -21.82
C TRP A 181 -20.98 -3.52 -22.46
N GLY A 182 -21.64 -2.58 -21.80
CA GLY A 182 -22.76 -1.84 -22.33
C GLY A 182 -22.31 -0.74 -23.29
N THR A 183 -23.27 -0.06 -23.92
CA THR A 183 -22.97 1.14 -24.74
C THR A 183 -22.57 2.35 -23.89
N GLU A 184 -22.88 2.33 -22.60
CA GLU A 184 -22.51 3.33 -21.59
C GLU A 184 -22.16 2.61 -20.28
N PRO A 185 -21.32 3.19 -19.39
CA PRO A 185 -20.88 2.53 -18.15
C PRO A 185 -22.03 2.07 -17.24
N ALA A 186 -23.15 2.80 -17.22
CA ALA A 186 -24.34 2.45 -16.43
C ALA A 186 -25.09 1.20 -16.96
N LEU A 187 -24.75 0.76 -18.17
CA LEU A 187 -25.30 -0.43 -18.82
C LEU A 187 -24.31 -1.60 -18.81
N ASP A 188 -23.17 -1.45 -18.15
CA ASP A 188 -22.27 -2.57 -17.93
C ASP A 188 -22.93 -3.61 -17.03
N GLY A 189 -22.72 -4.87 -17.40
CA GLY A 189 -23.20 -6.03 -16.65
C GLY A 189 -22.05 -6.97 -16.33
N TRP A 190 -22.39 -8.05 -15.64
CA TRP A 190 -21.47 -9.13 -15.34
C TRP A 190 -22.18 -10.44 -15.63
N GLU A 191 -21.51 -11.35 -16.33
CA GLU A 191 -22.06 -12.64 -16.68
C GLU A 191 -21.14 -13.75 -16.17
N CYS A 192 -21.73 -14.78 -15.58
CA CYS A 192 -21.00 -15.99 -15.24
C CYS A 192 -20.78 -16.84 -16.49
N PRO A 193 -19.52 -17.07 -16.92
CA PRO A 193 -19.27 -17.88 -18.12
C PRO A 193 -19.62 -19.37 -17.93
N ALA A 194 -19.81 -19.84 -16.70
CA ALA A 194 -20.11 -21.24 -16.41
C ALA A 194 -21.63 -21.54 -16.39
N CYS A 195 -22.44 -20.64 -15.82
CA CYS A 195 -23.88 -20.87 -15.65
C CYS A 195 -24.76 -19.84 -16.35
N GLY A 196 -24.18 -18.82 -16.99
CA GLY A 196 -24.90 -17.76 -17.71
C GLY A 196 -25.67 -16.82 -16.79
N LEU A 197 -25.42 -16.85 -15.48
CA LEU A 197 -26.06 -15.92 -14.54
C LEU A 197 -25.55 -14.51 -14.81
N GLU A 198 -26.49 -13.60 -15.09
CA GLU A 198 -26.23 -12.18 -15.22
C GLU A 198 -26.32 -11.51 -13.84
N SER A 199 -25.49 -10.51 -13.62
CA SER A 199 -25.45 -9.67 -12.42
C SER A 199 -25.35 -8.22 -12.85
N SER A 200 -26.20 -7.40 -12.24
CA SER A 200 -26.13 -5.95 -12.34
C SER A 200 -24.89 -5.42 -11.61
N GLN A 201 -24.54 -4.15 -11.86
CA GLN A 201 -23.46 -3.47 -11.13
C GLN A 201 -23.64 -3.52 -9.62
N ALA A 202 -24.86 -3.29 -9.12
CA ALA A 202 -25.12 -3.29 -7.69
C ALA A 202 -24.93 -4.68 -7.05
N GLU A 203 -25.35 -5.74 -7.76
CA GLU A 203 -25.15 -7.13 -7.32
C GLU A 203 -23.67 -7.51 -7.36
N TYR A 204 -22.99 -7.11 -8.42
CA TYR A 204 -21.55 -7.30 -8.56
C TYR A 204 -20.77 -6.63 -7.41
N GLU A 205 -21.03 -5.34 -7.14
CA GLU A 205 -20.41 -4.60 -6.04
C GLU A 205 -20.71 -5.23 -4.68
N HIS A 206 -21.94 -5.73 -4.49
CA HIS A 206 -22.32 -6.46 -3.29
C HIS A 206 -21.48 -7.73 -3.09
N ASP A 207 -21.30 -8.53 -4.14
CA ASP A 207 -20.57 -9.79 -4.12
C ASP A 207 -19.05 -9.59 -3.99
N VAL A 208 -18.49 -8.55 -4.63
CA VAL A 208 -17.11 -8.10 -4.39
C VAL A 208 -16.93 -7.72 -2.93
N ALA A 209 -17.82 -6.90 -2.38
CA ALA A 209 -17.75 -6.47 -0.99
C ALA A 209 -17.89 -7.66 -0.03
N ALA A 210 -18.74 -8.64 -0.33
CA ALA A 210 -18.87 -9.87 0.45
C ALA A 210 -17.61 -10.73 0.40
N THR A 211 -17.03 -10.92 -0.79
CA THR A 211 -15.79 -11.69 -0.99
C THR A 211 -14.60 -11.03 -0.30
N HIS A 212 -14.48 -9.71 -0.42
CA HIS A 212 -13.48 -8.92 0.30
C HIS A 212 -13.62 -9.12 1.80
N ARG A 213 -14.83 -9.01 2.35
CA ARG A 213 -15.09 -9.27 3.79
C ARG A 213 -14.64 -10.67 4.21
N GLN A 214 -14.79 -11.68 3.37
CA GLN A 214 -14.38 -13.05 3.71
C GLN A 214 -12.86 -13.28 3.65
N ARG A 215 -12.16 -12.63 2.71
CA ARG A 215 -10.74 -12.93 2.43
C ARG A 215 -9.75 -11.96 3.06
N ALA A 216 -10.15 -10.71 3.29
CA ALA A 216 -9.24 -9.72 3.84
C ALA A 216 -8.74 -10.13 5.23
N SER A 217 -7.46 -9.87 5.49
CA SER A 217 -6.82 -10.07 6.80
C SER A 217 -7.03 -8.88 7.74
N TRP A 218 -7.44 -7.74 7.18
CA TRP A 218 -7.73 -6.50 7.88
C TRP A 218 -9.10 -5.98 7.43
N LEU A 219 -9.96 -5.61 8.38
CA LEU A 219 -11.31 -5.13 8.10
C LEU A 219 -11.68 -3.98 9.03
N THR A 220 -12.54 -3.09 8.56
CA THR A 220 -13.18 -2.09 9.41
C THR A 220 -14.05 -2.75 10.49
N ASP A 221 -14.34 -2.03 11.56
CA ASP A 221 -15.21 -2.50 12.64
C ASP A 221 -16.63 -2.88 12.18
N GLU A 222 -17.21 -2.14 11.24
CA GLU A 222 -18.50 -2.48 10.62
C GLU A 222 -18.42 -3.79 9.83
N GLN A 223 -17.34 -3.97 9.05
CA GLN A 223 -17.11 -5.21 8.31
C GLN A 223 -16.82 -6.40 9.25
N MET A 224 -16.15 -6.18 10.38
CA MET A 224 -15.95 -7.18 11.43
C MET A 224 -17.25 -7.59 12.11
N GLU A 225 -18.17 -6.65 12.33
CA GLU A 225 -19.50 -6.97 12.86
C GLU A 225 -20.26 -7.91 11.94
N ILE A 226 -20.18 -7.67 10.62
CA ILE A 226 -20.81 -8.54 9.62
C ILE A 226 -20.10 -9.91 9.54
N ARG A 227 -18.76 -9.95 9.57
CA ARG A 227 -17.98 -11.18 9.38
C ARG A 227 -17.95 -12.06 10.63
N VAL A 228 -17.58 -11.49 11.77
CA VAL A 228 -17.28 -12.21 13.02
C VAL A 228 -18.49 -12.21 13.96
N GLY A 229 -19.48 -11.35 13.73
CA GLY A 229 -20.64 -11.20 14.61
C GLY A 229 -20.36 -10.39 15.88
N VAL A 230 -19.17 -9.82 16.02
CA VAL A 230 -18.80 -8.96 17.16
C VAL A 230 -19.19 -7.52 16.86
N LYS A 231 -20.02 -6.93 17.70
CA LYS A 231 -20.46 -5.53 17.53
C LYS A 231 -19.30 -4.57 17.28
N ALA A 232 -19.45 -3.66 16.32
CA ALA A 232 -18.41 -2.71 15.93
C ALA A 232 -17.86 -1.92 17.14
N ALA A 233 -18.74 -1.49 18.06
CA ALA A 233 -18.34 -0.83 19.29
C ALA A 233 -17.41 -1.69 20.18
N THR A 234 -17.65 -3.00 20.23
CA THR A 234 -16.81 -3.96 20.95
C THR A 234 -15.46 -4.15 20.26
N VAL A 235 -15.44 -4.25 18.93
CA VAL A 235 -14.19 -4.30 18.13
C VAL A 235 -13.36 -3.03 18.39
N ARG A 236 -13.98 -1.85 18.31
CA ARG A 236 -13.34 -0.57 18.64
C ARG A 236 -12.77 -0.56 20.06
N SER A 237 -13.52 -1.12 21.02
CA SER A 237 -13.07 -1.25 22.41
C SER A 237 -11.86 -2.18 22.55
N TRP A 238 -11.78 -3.26 21.77
CA TRP A 238 -10.65 -4.20 21.81
C TRP A 238 -9.42 -3.68 21.09
N GLY A 239 -9.59 -2.84 20.07
CA GLY A 239 -8.47 -2.14 19.42
C GLY A 239 -8.03 -0.87 20.14
N ARG A 240 -8.55 -0.58 21.34
CA ARG A 240 -7.98 0.47 22.20
C ARG A 240 -6.59 0.05 22.67
N ARG A 241 -5.79 1.03 23.10
CA ARG A 241 -4.43 0.82 23.60
C ARG A 241 -4.38 -0.22 24.71
N GLY A 242 -3.45 -1.17 24.60
CA GLY A 242 -3.32 -2.31 25.52
C GLY A 242 -4.41 -3.38 25.38
N GLY A 243 -5.28 -3.23 24.37
CA GLY A 243 -6.33 -4.18 24.06
C GLY A 243 -5.81 -5.38 23.26
N PRO A 244 -6.62 -6.45 23.16
CA PRO A 244 -6.20 -7.72 22.58
C PRO A 244 -6.21 -7.73 21.03
N VAL A 245 -6.51 -6.61 20.37
CA VAL A 245 -6.69 -6.53 18.91
C VAL A 245 -5.79 -5.47 18.29
N SER A 246 -5.00 -5.88 17.30
CA SER A 246 -4.23 -4.96 16.48
C SER A 246 -5.14 -4.13 15.60
N ARG A 247 -4.83 -2.84 15.49
CA ARG A 247 -5.49 -1.92 14.57
C ARG A 247 -4.46 -1.17 13.74
N ARG A 248 -4.83 -0.79 12.53
CA ARG A 248 -4.06 0.10 11.67
C ARG A 248 -4.99 1.13 11.05
N ARG A 249 -4.41 2.23 10.59
CA ARG A 249 -5.13 3.19 9.74
C ARG A 249 -4.80 2.88 8.29
N HIS A 250 -5.83 2.82 7.45
CA HIS A 250 -5.70 2.62 6.01
C HIS A 250 -6.64 3.62 5.35
N SER A 251 -6.06 4.63 4.69
CA SER A 251 -6.78 5.82 4.25
C SER A 251 -7.54 6.47 5.42
N GLU A 252 -8.81 6.86 5.23
CA GLU A 252 -9.64 7.51 6.24
C GLU A 252 -10.23 6.55 7.29
N ARG A 253 -9.99 5.24 7.17
CA ARG A 253 -10.65 4.21 7.99
C ARG A 253 -9.68 3.51 8.94
N THR A 254 -10.20 3.11 10.10
CA THR A 254 -9.47 2.21 11.00
C THR A 254 -9.83 0.78 10.66
N GLU A 255 -8.81 -0.02 10.37
CA GLU A 255 -8.92 -1.45 10.14
C GLU A 255 -8.36 -2.22 11.33
N TYR A 256 -8.93 -3.39 11.59
CA TYR A 256 -8.59 -4.29 12.68
C TYR A 256 -8.10 -5.61 12.09
N ALA A 257 -7.11 -6.23 12.74
CA ALA A 257 -6.63 -7.55 12.33
C ALA A 257 -7.72 -8.60 12.59
N VAL A 258 -8.15 -9.31 11.54
CA VAL A 258 -9.22 -10.31 11.63
C VAL A 258 -8.86 -11.41 12.63
N ALA A 259 -7.65 -11.95 12.54
CA ALA A 259 -7.19 -13.04 13.40
C ALA A 259 -7.25 -12.66 14.89
N ASP A 260 -6.91 -11.42 15.23
CA ASP A 260 -6.95 -10.96 16.62
C ASP A 260 -8.38 -10.80 17.12
N VAL A 261 -9.28 -10.28 16.28
CA VAL A 261 -10.71 -10.14 16.62
C VAL A 261 -11.34 -11.51 16.83
N GLU A 262 -11.07 -12.48 15.95
CA GLU A 262 -11.53 -13.86 16.08
C GLU A 262 -10.99 -14.51 17.37
N ALA A 263 -9.69 -14.36 17.66
CA ALA A 263 -9.07 -14.88 18.88
C ALA A 263 -9.61 -14.21 20.15
N ALA A 264 -9.88 -12.90 20.11
CA ALA A 264 -10.49 -12.17 21.22
C ALA A 264 -11.97 -12.59 21.43
N ALA A 265 -12.72 -12.80 20.36
CA ALA A 265 -14.09 -13.29 20.40
C ALA A 265 -14.17 -14.69 20.98
N TRP A 266 -13.26 -15.58 20.56
CA TRP A 266 -13.12 -16.92 21.10
C TRP A 266 -12.85 -16.91 22.61
N ARG A 267 -11.83 -16.16 23.05
CA ARG A 267 -11.47 -16.05 24.48
C ARG A 267 -12.60 -15.51 25.36
N LYS A 268 -13.50 -14.70 24.79
CA LYS A 268 -14.63 -14.08 25.50
C LYS A 268 -15.95 -14.84 25.34
N GLY A 269 -15.95 -15.98 24.65
CA GLY A 269 -17.16 -16.77 24.41
C GLY A 269 -18.20 -16.07 23.53
N LEU A 270 -17.76 -15.13 22.69
CA LEU A 270 -18.62 -14.34 21.80
C LEU A 270 -18.68 -14.89 20.37
N ALA A 271 -17.86 -15.88 20.04
CA ALA A 271 -17.90 -16.54 18.74
C ALA A 271 -19.15 -17.43 18.66
N HIS A 272 -20.16 -17.01 17.90
CA HIS A 272 -21.20 -17.92 17.46
C HIS A 272 -20.60 -18.88 16.42
N LEU A 273 -20.87 -20.18 16.60
CA LEU A 273 -20.48 -21.30 15.74
C LEU A 273 -20.89 -21.06 14.28
N GLY A 274 -20.07 -20.35 13.52
CA GLY A 274 -20.42 -19.92 12.17
C GLY A 274 -19.26 -19.75 11.20
N TYR A 275 -18.03 -20.14 11.52
CA TYR A 275 -16.97 -20.45 10.55
C TYR A 275 -15.75 -21.01 11.30
N PHE A 276 -15.35 -22.25 11.03
CA PHE A 276 -14.07 -22.78 11.48
C PHE A 276 -13.01 -22.40 10.45
N PRO A 277 -11.94 -21.65 10.78
CA PRO A 277 -10.75 -21.66 9.97
C PRO A 277 -10.12 -23.06 10.07
N ILE A 278 -9.77 -23.62 8.92
CA ILE A 278 -8.95 -24.84 8.80
C ILE A 278 -7.66 -24.58 9.59
N GLN A 279 -7.43 -25.32 10.67
CA GLN A 279 -6.17 -25.21 11.39
C GLN A 279 -5.02 -25.62 10.45
N PRO A 280 -3.91 -24.86 10.41
CA PRO A 280 -2.71 -25.34 9.75
C PRO A 280 -2.24 -26.60 10.49
N GLN A 281 -2.10 -27.72 9.77
CA GLN A 281 -1.53 -28.94 10.32
C GLN A 281 -0.08 -28.63 10.73
N THR A 282 0.17 -28.53 12.03
CA THR A 282 1.52 -28.64 12.56
C THR A 282 1.93 -30.10 12.44
N GLU A 283 2.75 -30.41 11.44
CA GLU A 283 3.57 -31.62 11.41
C GLU A 283 4.55 -31.56 12.60
N ALA A 284 4.18 -32.25 13.68
CA ALA A 284 5.14 -32.66 14.69
C ALA A 284 4.68 -34.02 15.24
N GLU A 285 5.66 -34.90 15.44
CA GLU A 285 5.58 -36.19 16.14
C GLU A 285 5.24 -37.42 15.27
N HIS A 286 6.20 -37.85 14.46
CA HIS A 286 6.52 -39.27 14.27
C HIS A 286 8.04 -39.44 14.27
N GLY A 287 8.60 -39.90 15.38
CA GLY A 287 10.04 -40.15 15.46
C GLY A 287 10.56 -40.55 16.84
N MET A 288 9.96 -41.54 17.50
CA MET A 288 10.64 -42.28 18.57
C MET A 288 10.03 -43.69 18.73
N MET A 289 10.57 -44.64 17.97
CA MET A 289 10.59 -46.06 18.35
C MET A 289 11.90 -46.64 17.83
N THR A 290 12.90 -46.71 18.71
CA THR A 290 14.03 -47.63 18.57
C THR A 290 13.69 -48.96 19.25
N PRO A 291 14.26 -50.07 18.76
CA PRO A 291 13.91 -51.45 19.14
C PRO A 291 14.30 -51.85 20.56
#